data_AF-A0A7Y9EJL3-F1
#
_entry.id   AF-A0A7Y9EJL3-F1
#
_cell.length_a   1.000
_cell.length_b   1.000
_cell.length_c   1.000
_cell.angle_alpha   90.00
_cell.angle_beta   90.00
_cell.angle_gamma   90.00
#
_symmetry.space_group_name_H-M   'P 1'
#
loop_
_entity.id
_entity.type
_entity.pdbx_description
1 polymer ?
#
loop_
_entity_poly.entity_id
_entity_poly.type
_entity_poly.pdbx_seq_one_letter_code
_entity_poly.pdbx_strand_id
1 'polypeptide(L)'
;MGTEATTAADVLDLFNVTPATKEKYSYWAARRAHVVSHVSAHQTLAAYSIRPGDIEEVCRKTAANYREHALGEIQRGDVAQIVDIRDWRPDFAFTHVFHFTLESLGHVPTWQEFRQFASEDQRARTMLWEPAQEKIAEVAGSGVTGQTARAAMQWRIGNAFYSFLREIYVLANLRSTGLDVRIHPLADALFRVDAWLGRTILNLYVVNPKFRAGIKGRKERPEDLLAAAPEPFCFETFSLPAADKFGRVHLPSREAIEGAVEALSDIG
;
A
#
# COMPACT_ATOMS: atom_id res chain seq x y z
N MET A 1 18.41 8.94 14.53
CA MET A 1 16.94 8.78 14.54
C MET A 1 16.64 7.43 15.14
N GLY A 2 15.65 7.34 16.05
CA GLY A 2 15.28 6.07 16.66
C GLY A 2 14.75 5.10 15.61
N THR A 3 15.39 3.95 15.44
CA THR A 3 14.88 2.79 14.69
C THR A 3 13.87 2.02 15.53
N GLU A 4 12.97 2.74 16.22
CA GLU A 4 11.92 2.10 16.99
C GLU A 4 10.87 1.58 16.02
N ALA A 5 10.47 0.32 16.20
CA ALA A 5 9.42 -0.28 15.41
C ALA A 5 8.09 0.45 15.68
N THR A 6 7.25 0.56 14.66
CA THR A 6 5.86 0.97 14.84
C THR A 6 4.96 -0.25 14.91
N THR A 7 4.12 -0.30 15.92
CA THR A 7 3.20 -1.39 16.23
C THR A 7 1.75 -0.97 16.05
N ALA A 8 0.83 -1.93 16.07
CA ALA A 8 -0.59 -1.64 16.11
C ALA A 8 -1.03 -0.86 17.36
N ALA A 9 -0.33 -1.01 18.49
CA ALA A 9 -0.64 -0.25 19.70
C ALA A 9 -0.38 1.24 19.49
N ASP A 10 0.77 1.61 18.92
CA ASP A 10 1.12 3.00 18.61
C ASP A 10 0.07 3.65 17.69
N VAL A 11 -0.42 2.89 16.70
CA VAL A 11 -1.46 3.35 15.77
C VAL A 11 -2.79 3.56 16.49
N LEU A 12 -3.20 2.63 17.35
CA LEU A 12 -4.45 2.74 18.09
C LEU A 12 -4.40 3.89 19.11
N ASP A 13 -3.29 4.06 19.81
CA ASP A 13 -3.11 5.15 20.76
C ASP A 13 -3.20 6.51 20.07
N LEU A 14 -2.65 6.64 18.85
CA LEU A 14 -2.68 7.89 18.10
C LEU A 14 -4.03 8.16 17.42
N PHE A 15 -4.59 7.18 16.70
CA PHE A 15 -5.72 7.41 15.79
C PHE A 15 -7.06 6.89 16.33
N ASN A 16 -7.09 5.99 17.32
CA ASN A 16 -8.33 5.46 17.88
C ASN A 16 -8.92 6.37 18.99
N VAL A 17 -8.90 7.68 18.76
CA VAL A 17 -9.12 8.70 19.78
C VAL A 17 -10.52 9.31 19.78
N THR A 18 -11.28 9.20 18.68
CA THR A 18 -12.66 9.69 18.58
C THR A 18 -13.68 8.57 18.80
N PRO A 19 -14.94 8.87 19.17
CA PRO A 19 -16.00 7.86 19.21
C PRO A 19 -16.17 7.13 17.87
N ALA A 20 -16.09 7.87 16.75
CA ALA A 20 -16.23 7.30 15.40
C ALA A 20 -15.10 6.32 15.07
N THR A 21 -13.84 6.64 15.38
CA THR A 21 -12.71 5.73 15.16
C THR A 21 -12.80 4.48 16.03
N LYS A 22 -13.27 4.62 17.28
CA LYS A 22 -13.47 3.49 18.23
C LYS A 22 -14.55 2.53 17.78
N GLU A 23 -15.68 3.06 17.31
CA GLU A 23 -16.75 2.25 16.73
C GLU A 23 -16.26 1.52 15.47
N LYS A 24 -15.55 2.23 14.58
CA LYS A 24 -14.99 1.67 13.35
C LYS A 24 -13.99 0.54 13.63
N TYR A 25 -13.09 0.72 14.59
CA TYR A 25 -12.17 -0.33 15.03
C TYR A 25 -12.93 -1.53 15.60
N SER A 26 -13.85 -1.31 16.54
CA SER A 26 -14.64 -2.38 17.16
C SER A 26 -15.44 -3.20 16.13
N TYR A 27 -16.09 -2.52 15.18
CA TYR A 27 -16.84 -3.15 14.11
C TYR A 27 -15.94 -3.98 13.18
N TRP A 28 -14.80 -3.42 12.76
CA TRP A 28 -13.84 -4.13 11.93
C TRP A 28 -13.27 -5.35 12.66
N ALA A 29 -12.87 -5.17 13.93
CA ALA A 29 -12.27 -6.22 14.74
C ALA A 29 -13.20 -7.42 14.93
N ALA A 30 -14.49 -7.17 15.17
CA ALA A 30 -15.49 -8.22 15.30
C ALA A 30 -15.71 -9.01 14.00
N ARG A 31 -15.64 -8.35 12.83
CA ARG A 31 -15.93 -8.98 11.53
C ARG A 31 -14.72 -9.62 10.86
N ARG A 32 -13.52 -9.19 11.21
CA ARG A 32 -12.27 -9.57 10.56
C ARG A 32 -11.26 -10.11 11.58
N ALA A 33 -11.72 -10.86 12.57
CA ALA A 33 -10.89 -11.35 13.67
C ALA A 33 -9.57 -12.02 13.22
N HIS A 34 -9.62 -12.81 12.13
CA HIS A 34 -8.42 -13.41 11.56
C HIS A 34 -7.47 -12.38 10.95
N VAL A 35 -7.96 -11.32 10.28
CA VAL A 35 -7.10 -10.23 9.77
C VAL A 35 -6.49 -9.44 10.93
N VAL A 36 -7.29 -9.20 11.97
CA VAL A 36 -6.89 -8.43 13.16
C VAL A 36 -5.70 -9.07 13.85
N SER A 37 -5.70 -10.39 14.04
CA SER A 37 -4.56 -11.07 14.69
C SER A 37 -3.24 -10.85 13.94
N HIS A 38 -3.29 -10.88 12.61
CA HIS A 38 -2.12 -10.63 11.76
C HIS A 38 -1.69 -9.16 11.79
N VAL A 39 -2.63 -8.23 11.62
CA VAL A 39 -2.33 -6.78 11.59
C VAL A 39 -1.86 -6.29 12.95
N SER A 40 -2.43 -6.80 14.04
CA SER A 40 -2.01 -6.46 15.40
C SER A 40 -0.63 -7.01 15.77
N ALA A 41 -0.23 -8.13 15.17
CA ALA A 41 1.11 -8.69 15.33
C ALA A 41 2.15 -8.07 14.38
N HIS A 42 1.73 -7.21 13.44
CA HIS A 42 2.65 -6.55 12.53
C HIS A 42 3.50 -5.52 13.28
N GLN A 43 4.78 -5.47 12.91
CA GLN A 43 5.71 -4.45 13.34
C GLN A 43 6.37 -3.88 12.09
N THR A 44 6.30 -2.57 11.93
CA THR A 44 6.99 -1.85 10.86
C THR A 44 8.36 -1.45 11.37
N LEU A 45 9.41 -2.06 10.84
CA LEU A 45 10.80 -1.83 11.26
C LEU A 45 11.75 -1.79 10.06
N ALA A 46 11.74 -2.85 9.24
CA ALA A 46 12.56 -2.94 8.05
C ALA A 46 12.24 -1.79 7.09
N ALA A 47 10.96 -1.40 6.97
CA ALA A 47 10.55 -0.27 6.13
C ALA A 47 11.28 1.04 6.49
N TYR A 48 11.64 1.23 7.76
CA TYR A 48 12.34 2.42 8.23
C TYR A 48 13.85 2.42 7.99
N SER A 49 14.41 1.29 7.60
CA SER A 49 15.84 1.13 7.29
C SER A 49 16.12 1.18 5.78
N ILE A 50 15.08 1.17 4.95
CA ILE A 50 15.18 1.22 3.50
C ILE A 50 15.68 2.59 3.04
N ARG A 51 16.61 2.58 2.08
CA ARG A 51 17.13 3.77 1.42
C ARG A 51 16.46 3.97 0.06
N PRO A 52 16.33 5.21 -0.44
CA PRO A 52 15.80 5.47 -1.78
C PRO A 52 16.45 4.60 -2.87
N GLY A 53 17.78 4.45 -2.81
CA GLY A 53 18.56 3.65 -3.75
C GLY A 53 18.20 2.16 -3.78
N ASP A 54 17.67 1.60 -2.70
CA ASP A 54 17.23 0.20 -2.66
C ASP A 54 16.00 -0.02 -3.55
N ILE A 55 15.04 0.93 -3.53
CA ILE A 55 13.87 0.89 -4.41
C ILE A 55 14.28 1.16 -5.85
N GLU A 56 15.17 2.12 -6.09
CA GLU A 56 15.68 2.41 -7.44
C GLU A 56 16.35 1.18 -8.06
N GLU A 57 17.11 0.42 -7.28
CA GLU A 57 17.72 -0.83 -7.71
C GLU A 57 16.67 -1.87 -8.10
N VAL A 58 15.64 -2.07 -7.27
CA VAL A 58 14.52 -2.97 -7.60
C VAL A 58 13.80 -2.52 -8.87
N CYS A 59 13.57 -1.22 -9.04
CA CYS A 59 12.96 -0.66 -10.24
C CYS A 59 13.83 -0.87 -11.49
N ARG A 60 15.15 -0.72 -11.36
CA ARG A 60 16.11 -0.94 -12.46
C ARG A 60 16.15 -2.41 -12.87
N LYS A 61 16.22 -3.34 -11.91
CA LYS A 61 16.13 -4.79 -12.17
C LYS A 61 14.82 -5.16 -12.86
N THR A 62 13.71 -4.60 -12.39
CA THR A 62 12.38 -4.79 -13.00
C THR A 62 12.33 -4.27 -14.44
N ALA A 63 12.93 -3.11 -14.72
CA ALA A 63 12.96 -2.52 -16.06
C ALA A 63 13.90 -3.25 -17.03
N ALA A 64 14.97 -3.86 -16.51
CA ALA A 64 15.92 -4.63 -17.31
C ALA A 64 15.33 -5.96 -17.81
N ASN A 65 14.38 -6.55 -17.08
CA ASN A 65 13.75 -7.81 -17.44
C ASN A 65 12.27 -7.63 -17.83
N TYR A 66 12.04 -7.25 -19.09
CA TYR A 66 10.71 -6.87 -19.59
C TYR A 66 9.65 -7.98 -19.53
N ARG A 67 10.05 -9.26 -19.40
CA ARG A 67 9.09 -10.38 -19.28
C ARG A 67 8.73 -10.70 -17.84
N GLU A 68 9.55 -10.25 -16.90
CA GLU A 68 9.51 -10.67 -15.52
C GLU A 68 8.96 -9.58 -14.59
N HIS A 69 8.59 -8.41 -15.09
CA HIS A 69 7.97 -7.40 -14.25
C HIS A 69 6.53 -7.78 -13.82
N ALA A 70 5.98 -7.03 -12.85
CA ALA A 70 4.71 -7.38 -12.20
C ALA A 70 3.50 -7.51 -13.12
N LEU A 71 3.55 -6.88 -14.30
CA LEU A 71 2.49 -6.90 -15.30
C LEU A 71 2.78 -7.83 -16.50
N GLY A 72 3.96 -8.45 -16.57
CA GLY A 72 4.38 -9.32 -17.69
C GLY A 72 4.01 -8.78 -19.07
N GLU A 73 3.54 -9.65 -19.97
CA GLU A 73 3.11 -9.29 -21.33
C GLU A 73 1.61 -8.94 -21.42
N ILE A 74 0.99 -8.54 -20.30
CA ILE A 74 -0.47 -8.39 -20.21
C ILE A 74 -0.93 -7.11 -20.93
N GLN A 75 -1.81 -7.26 -21.92
CA GLN A 75 -2.49 -6.11 -22.53
C GLN A 75 -3.64 -5.63 -21.66
N ARG A 76 -3.63 -4.34 -21.28
CA ARG A 76 -4.65 -3.74 -20.40
C ARG A 76 -6.08 -3.93 -20.92
N GLY A 77 -6.27 -3.88 -22.24
CA GLY A 77 -7.59 -4.02 -22.88
C GLY A 77 -8.26 -5.36 -22.55
N ASP A 78 -7.46 -6.43 -22.49
CA ASP A 78 -7.95 -7.80 -22.34
C ASP A 78 -8.37 -8.13 -20.91
N VAL A 79 -7.70 -7.49 -19.93
CA VAL A 79 -7.89 -7.81 -18.51
C VAL A 79 -8.75 -6.82 -17.75
N ALA A 80 -8.81 -5.56 -18.18
CA ALA A 80 -9.57 -4.51 -17.48
C ALA A 80 -11.09 -4.74 -17.53
N GLN A 81 -11.56 -5.59 -18.46
CA GLN A 81 -12.96 -5.97 -18.62
C GLN A 81 -13.39 -7.09 -17.66
N ILE A 82 -12.45 -7.76 -16.99
CA ILE A 82 -12.76 -8.82 -16.03
C ILE A 82 -13.14 -8.17 -14.69
N VAL A 83 -14.37 -7.66 -14.62
CA VAL A 83 -14.90 -6.86 -13.51
C VAL A 83 -14.74 -7.56 -12.16
N ASP A 84 -15.02 -8.86 -12.11
CA ASP A 84 -14.97 -9.64 -10.87
C ASP A 84 -13.59 -9.68 -10.23
N ILE A 85 -12.53 -9.69 -11.04
CA ILE A 85 -11.14 -9.58 -10.56
C ILE A 85 -10.79 -8.11 -10.34
N ARG A 86 -11.15 -7.21 -11.25
CA ARG A 86 -10.89 -5.77 -11.13
C ARG A 86 -11.55 -5.13 -9.90
N ASP A 87 -12.60 -5.70 -9.37
CA ASP A 87 -13.29 -5.19 -8.19
C ASP A 87 -13.16 -6.11 -6.97
N TRP A 88 -12.37 -7.20 -7.08
CA TRP A 88 -12.13 -8.18 -6.02
C TRP A 88 -11.52 -7.57 -4.75
N ARG A 89 -12.15 -7.78 -3.59
CA ARG A 89 -11.68 -7.29 -2.30
C ARG A 89 -11.36 -8.46 -1.38
N PRO A 90 -10.11 -8.97 -1.37
CA PRO A 90 -9.70 -9.98 -0.40
C PRO A 90 -9.85 -9.45 1.03
N ASP A 91 -9.86 -10.37 1.99
CA ASP A 91 -9.96 -10.03 3.40
C ASP A 91 -8.73 -9.25 3.89
N PHE A 92 -7.54 -9.63 3.41
CA PHE A 92 -6.31 -8.86 3.57
C PHE A 92 -6.15 -7.87 2.43
N ALA A 93 -5.89 -6.61 2.75
CA ALA A 93 -5.50 -5.62 1.74
C ALA A 93 -4.14 -6.00 1.13
N PHE A 94 -3.92 -5.72 -0.15
CA PHE A 94 -2.63 -6.02 -0.78
C PHE A 94 -1.46 -5.32 -0.07
N THR A 95 -1.66 -4.10 0.41
CA THR A 95 -0.68 -3.33 1.18
C THR A 95 -0.19 -4.13 2.40
N HIS A 96 -1.09 -4.81 3.11
CA HIS A 96 -0.76 -5.63 4.28
C HIS A 96 0.20 -6.76 3.93
N VAL A 97 -0.05 -7.43 2.81
CA VAL A 97 0.76 -8.57 2.35
C VAL A 97 2.13 -8.08 1.87
N PHE A 98 2.19 -6.93 1.21
CA PHE A 98 3.44 -6.32 0.77
C PHE A 98 4.30 -5.87 1.95
N HIS A 99 3.71 -5.20 2.95
CA HIS A 99 4.42 -4.86 4.18
C HIS A 99 4.88 -6.10 4.93
N PHE A 100 4.02 -7.12 5.07
CA PHE A 100 4.42 -8.38 5.69
C PHE A 100 5.61 -9.03 4.97
N THR A 101 5.61 -9.01 3.64
CA THR A 101 6.73 -9.54 2.84
C THR A 101 8.01 -8.74 3.08
N LEU A 102 7.95 -7.41 2.98
CA LEU A 102 9.08 -6.51 3.21
C LEU A 102 9.68 -6.70 4.61
N GLU A 103 8.84 -6.71 5.64
CA GLU A 103 9.28 -6.88 7.03
C GLU A 103 9.88 -8.28 7.28
N SER A 104 9.34 -9.32 6.63
CA SER A 104 9.87 -10.69 6.76
C SER A 104 11.21 -10.87 6.04
N LEU A 105 11.38 -10.22 4.88
CA LEU A 105 12.61 -10.30 4.09
C LEU A 105 13.69 -9.31 4.57
N GLY A 106 13.31 -8.26 5.27
CA GLY A 106 14.21 -7.20 5.74
C GLY A 106 14.70 -6.26 4.62
N HIS A 107 14.12 -6.34 3.42
CA HIS A 107 14.48 -5.51 2.27
C HIS A 107 13.30 -5.33 1.32
N VAL A 108 13.41 -4.40 0.37
CA VAL A 108 12.41 -4.18 -0.69
C VAL A 108 12.41 -5.40 -1.62
N PRO A 109 11.32 -6.18 -1.73
CA PRO A 109 11.29 -7.33 -2.62
C PRO A 109 11.24 -6.89 -4.08
N THR A 110 11.89 -7.66 -4.96
CA THR A 110 11.54 -7.73 -6.38
C THR A 110 10.19 -8.40 -6.57
N TRP A 111 9.61 -8.29 -7.77
CA TRP A 111 8.36 -8.99 -8.08
C TRP A 111 8.49 -10.52 -7.96
N GLN A 112 9.65 -11.07 -8.32
CA GLN A 112 9.98 -12.49 -8.23
C GLN A 112 9.98 -12.95 -6.78
N GLU A 113 10.74 -12.24 -5.93
CA GLU A 113 10.84 -12.54 -4.50
C GLU A 113 9.47 -12.44 -3.83
N PHE A 114 8.70 -11.40 -4.15
CA PHE A 114 7.33 -11.27 -3.64
C PHE A 114 6.45 -12.45 -4.06
N ARG A 115 6.46 -12.84 -5.35
CA ARG A 115 5.65 -13.97 -5.82
C ARG A 115 6.05 -15.28 -5.17
N GLN A 116 7.36 -15.53 -5.06
CA GLN A 116 7.89 -16.71 -4.41
C GLN A 116 7.45 -16.73 -2.95
N PHE A 117 7.73 -15.66 -2.21
CA PHE A 117 7.35 -15.51 -0.80
C PHE A 117 5.84 -15.72 -0.59
N ALA A 118 5.00 -15.05 -1.39
CA ALA A 118 3.56 -15.20 -1.32
C ALA A 118 3.08 -16.64 -1.56
N SER A 119 3.80 -17.42 -2.38
CA SER A 119 3.45 -18.81 -2.69
C SER A 119 4.07 -19.85 -1.75
N GLU A 120 5.13 -19.50 -1.01
CA GLU A 120 5.90 -20.44 -0.17
C GLU A 120 5.70 -20.20 1.33
N ASP A 121 5.60 -18.94 1.77
CA ASP A 121 5.39 -18.63 3.18
C ASP A 121 3.95 -18.97 3.62
N GLN A 122 3.83 -19.75 4.70
CA GLN A 122 2.53 -20.26 5.15
C GLN A 122 1.51 -19.15 5.46
N ARG A 123 1.96 -17.99 5.98
CA ARG A 123 1.06 -16.87 6.30
C ARG A 123 0.72 -16.07 5.06
N ALA A 124 1.72 -15.72 4.24
CA ALA A 124 1.48 -14.97 3.01
C ALA A 124 0.57 -15.73 2.04
N ARG A 125 0.69 -17.07 2.02
CA ARG A 125 -0.16 -17.95 1.22
C ARG A 125 -1.63 -17.81 1.56
N THR A 126 -1.98 -17.88 2.83
CA THR A 126 -3.37 -17.78 3.29
C THR A 126 -3.90 -16.35 3.19
N MET A 127 -3.03 -15.34 3.30
CA MET A 127 -3.43 -13.94 3.16
C MET A 127 -3.79 -13.57 1.71
N LEU A 128 -3.08 -14.11 0.72
CA LEU A 128 -3.22 -13.67 -0.67
C LEU A 128 -3.20 -14.78 -1.72
N TRP A 129 -2.23 -15.68 -1.67
CA TRP A 129 -2.01 -16.63 -2.77
C TRP A 129 -3.20 -17.55 -2.99
N GLU A 130 -3.65 -18.22 -1.92
CA GLU A 130 -4.78 -19.15 -1.97
C GLU A 130 -6.09 -18.42 -2.33
N PRO A 131 -6.46 -17.30 -1.68
CA PRO A 131 -7.61 -16.50 -2.11
C PRO A 131 -7.56 -16.02 -3.57
N ALA A 132 -6.37 -15.70 -4.08
CA ALA A 132 -6.20 -15.31 -5.48
C ALA A 132 -6.42 -16.51 -6.42
N GLN A 133 -5.91 -17.70 -6.10
CA GLN A 133 -6.15 -18.91 -6.90
C GLN A 133 -7.62 -19.31 -6.90
N GLU A 134 -8.29 -19.23 -5.75
CA GLU A 134 -9.73 -19.47 -5.62
C GLU A 134 -10.52 -18.51 -6.51
N LYS A 135 -10.21 -17.21 -6.45
CA LYS A 135 -10.90 -16.20 -7.28
C LYS A 135 -10.64 -16.40 -8.77
N ILE A 136 -9.42 -16.81 -9.15
CA ILE A 136 -9.09 -17.17 -10.54
C ILE A 136 -9.93 -18.35 -11.00
N ALA A 137 -10.06 -19.40 -10.18
CA ALA A 137 -10.84 -20.58 -10.51
C ALA A 137 -12.34 -20.27 -10.62
N GLU A 138 -12.87 -19.47 -9.70
CA GLU A 138 -14.26 -18.98 -9.72
C GLU A 138 -14.58 -18.26 -11.04
N VAL A 139 -13.74 -17.29 -11.43
CA VAL A 139 -13.94 -16.51 -12.67
C VAL A 139 -13.68 -17.33 -13.92
N ALA A 140 -12.77 -18.31 -13.87
CA ALA A 140 -12.61 -19.25 -14.97
C ALA A 140 -13.86 -20.13 -15.16
N GLY A 141 -14.52 -20.51 -14.06
CA GLY A 141 -15.78 -21.26 -14.07
C GLY A 141 -16.98 -20.50 -14.66
N SER A 142 -16.92 -19.17 -14.76
CA SER A 142 -17.98 -18.34 -15.35
C SER A 142 -17.82 -18.09 -16.86
N GLY A 143 -16.87 -18.77 -17.52
CA GLY A 143 -16.68 -18.74 -18.97
C GLY A 143 -15.49 -17.90 -19.46
N VAL A 144 -14.73 -17.28 -18.55
CA VAL A 144 -13.45 -16.64 -18.88
C VAL A 144 -12.37 -17.72 -18.98
N THR A 145 -11.43 -17.62 -19.92
CA THR A 145 -10.33 -18.60 -19.97
C THR A 145 -9.47 -18.51 -18.70
N GLY A 146 -8.98 -19.65 -18.21
CA GLY A 146 -8.10 -19.65 -17.03
C GLY A 146 -6.83 -18.81 -17.22
N GLN A 147 -6.33 -18.70 -18.46
CA GLN A 147 -5.20 -17.82 -18.78
C GLN A 147 -5.56 -16.34 -18.64
N THR A 148 -6.71 -15.92 -19.16
CA THR A 148 -7.21 -14.53 -19.03
C THR A 148 -7.49 -14.18 -17.57
N ALA A 149 -8.10 -15.09 -16.79
CA ALA A 149 -8.36 -14.87 -15.37
C ALA A 149 -7.05 -14.71 -14.57
N ARG A 150 -6.03 -15.55 -14.82
CA ARG A 150 -4.70 -15.41 -14.22
C ARG A 150 -4.02 -14.10 -14.61
N ALA A 151 -4.06 -13.72 -15.88
CA ALA A 151 -3.53 -12.46 -16.35
C ALA A 151 -4.22 -11.27 -15.68
N ALA A 152 -5.54 -11.30 -15.53
CA ALA A 152 -6.28 -10.25 -14.83
C ALA A 152 -5.89 -10.16 -13.34
N MET A 153 -5.69 -11.28 -12.68
CA MET A 153 -5.25 -11.31 -11.28
C MET A 153 -3.82 -10.79 -11.13
N GLN A 154 -2.91 -11.22 -12.00
CA GLN A 154 -1.54 -10.70 -12.05
C GLN A 154 -1.53 -9.19 -12.30
N TRP A 155 -2.33 -8.70 -13.25
CA TRP A 155 -2.45 -7.27 -13.52
C TRP A 155 -2.95 -6.50 -12.29
N ARG A 156 -3.96 -7.03 -11.58
CA ARG A 156 -4.47 -6.41 -10.36
C ARG A 156 -3.40 -6.29 -9.28
N ILE A 157 -2.79 -7.42 -8.91
CA ILE A 157 -1.80 -7.47 -7.82
C ILE A 157 -0.54 -6.69 -8.22
N GLY A 158 -0.11 -6.80 -9.48
CA GLY A 158 1.07 -6.11 -9.97
C GLY A 158 0.93 -4.58 -9.99
N ASN A 159 -0.25 -4.05 -10.30
CA ASN A 159 -0.49 -2.60 -10.16
C ASN A 159 -0.45 -2.17 -8.69
N ALA A 160 -1.01 -2.97 -7.77
CA ALA A 160 -0.93 -2.67 -6.35
C ALA A 160 0.52 -2.72 -5.85
N PHE A 161 1.32 -3.67 -6.34
CA PHE A 161 2.75 -3.78 -6.02
C PHE A 161 3.54 -2.56 -6.50
N TYR A 162 3.26 -2.05 -7.71
CA TYR A 162 3.88 -0.81 -8.17
C TYR A 162 3.48 0.41 -7.35
N SER A 163 2.22 0.51 -6.90
CA SER A 163 1.82 1.57 -5.96
C SER A 163 2.59 1.48 -4.65
N PHE A 164 2.70 0.28 -4.08
CA PHE A 164 3.47 0.03 -2.86
C PHE A 164 4.94 0.46 -2.99
N LEU A 165 5.63 0.13 -4.09
CA LEU A 165 7.02 0.56 -4.30
C LEU A 165 7.16 2.09 -4.31
N ARG A 166 6.16 2.80 -4.83
CA ARG A 166 6.17 4.27 -4.87
C ARG A 166 5.95 4.85 -3.48
N GLU A 167 5.05 4.27 -2.70
CA GLU A 167 4.79 4.66 -1.31
C GLU A 167 6.04 4.47 -0.43
N ILE A 168 6.70 3.31 -0.54
CA ILE A 168 7.95 3.03 0.18
C ILE A 168 9.09 3.96 -0.28
N TYR A 169 9.17 4.30 -1.57
CA TYR A 169 10.17 5.25 -2.05
C TYR A 169 9.98 6.65 -1.46
N VAL A 170 8.73 7.14 -1.36
CA VAL A 170 8.43 8.41 -0.69
C VAL A 170 8.85 8.36 0.76
N LEU A 171 8.44 7.31 1.49
CA LEU A 171 8.84 7.11 2.89
C LEU A 171 10.36 7.14 3.06
N ALA A 172 11.08 6.36 2.25
CA ALA A 172 12.54 6.26 2.31
C ALA A 172 13.21 7.62 2.07
N ASN A 173 12.69 8.42 1.13
CA ASN A 173 13.21 9.76 0.87
C ASN A 173 12.95 10.71 2.05
N LEU A 174 11.71 10.78 2.55
CA LEU A 174 11.38 11.65 3.68
C LEU A 174 12.19 11.28 4.93
N ARG A 175 12.36 9.99 5.21
CA ARG A 175 13.18 9.54 6.34
C ARG A 175 14.66 9.83 6.14
N SER A 176 15.16 9.78 4.90
CA SER A 176 16.56 10.10 4.61
C SER A 176 16.94 11.56 4.88
N THR A 177 15.95 12.47 4.96
CA THR A 177 16.19 13.88 5.30
C THR A 177 16.16 14.18 6.80
N GLY A 178 15.86 13.18 7.64
CA GLY A 178 15.77 13.38 9.09
C GLY A 178 14.35 13.35 9.66
N LEU A 179 13.32 13.31 8.81
CA LEU A 179 11.93 13.30 9.25
C LEU A 179 11.55 11.92 9.80
N ASP A 180 10.94 11.88 10.98
CA ASP A 180 10.46 10.63 11.57
C ASP A 180 9.09 10.22 11.02
N VAL A 181 9.00 10.07 9.70
CA VAL A 181 7.77 9.65 9.04
C VAL A 181 7.51 8.17 9.33
N ARG A 182 6.32 7.86 9.82
CA ARG A 182 5.85 6.54 10.24
C ARG A 182 4.77 6.03 9.29
N ILE A 183 4.68 4.71 9.18
CA ILE A 183 3.65 4.01 8.43
C ILE A 183 3.23 2.76 9.21
N HIS A 184 2.03 2.26 8.98
CA HIS A 184 1.61 0.96 9.48
C HIS A 184 0.38 0.44 8.73
N PRO A 185 0.30 -0.85 8.38
CA PRO A 185 -0.85 -1.46 7.70
C PRO A 185 -2.23 -1.17 8.36
N LEU A 186 -2.28 -1.10 9.69
CA LEU A 186 -3.50 -0.78 10.43
C LEU A 186 -3.99 0.65 10.16
N ALA A 187 -3.05 1.60 10.03
CA ALA A 187 -3.36 3.02 9.81
C ALA A 187 -4.05 3.23 8.46
N ASP A 188 -3.51 2.63 7.39
CA ASP A 188 -4.13 2.64 6.04
C ASP A 188 -5.52 1.97 6.06
N ALA A 189 -5.60 0.76 6.63
CA ALA A 189 -6.82 -0.06 6.56
C ALA A 189 -8.01 0.56 7.30
N LEU A 190 -7.79 1.16 8.46
CA LEU A 190 -8.88 1.70 9.29
C LEU A 190 -9.02 3.21 9.21
N PHE A 191 -7.90 3.91 9.29
CA PHE A 191 -7.87 5.36 9.47
C PHE A 191 -7.59 6.11 8.16
N ARG A 192 -7.30 5.40 7.06
CA ARG A 192 -6.98 5.99 5.73
C ARG A 192 -5.77 6.92 5.80
N VAL A 193 -4.81 6.55 6.65
CA VAL A 193 -3.55 7.26 6.83
C VAL A 193 -2.46 6.46 6.13
N ASP A 194 -1.92 6.99 5.03
CA ASP A 194 -0.85 6.33 4.28
C ASP A 194 0.47 6.42 5.04
N ALA A 195 0.77 7.59 5.61
CA ALA A 195 1.91 7.84 6.50
C ALA A 195 1.60 8.98 7.50
N TRP A 196 2.44 9.18 8.52
CA TRP A 196 2.31 10.33 9.43
C TRP A 196 3.65 10.78 10.04
N LEU A 197 3.71 12.04 10.47
CA LEU A 197 4.79 12.63 11.26
C LEU A 197 4.16 13.34 12.46
N GLY A 198 4.35 12.81 13.66
CA GLY A 198 3.64 13.31 14.85
C GLY A 198 2.12 13.27 14.65
N ARG A 199 1.45 14.43 14.66
CA ARG A 199 0.00 14.59 14.37
C ARG A 199 -0.28 15.11 12.96
N THR A 200 0.70 15.07 12.06
CA THR A 200 0.55 15.42 10.65
C THR A 200 0.36 14.16 9.84
N ILE A 201 -0.82 14.02 9.22
CA ILE A 201 -1.19 12.90 8.36
C ILE A 201 -0.77 13.21 6.93
N LEU A 202 -0.11 12.24 6.30
CA LEU A 202 0.34 12.28 4.92
C LEU A 202 -0.52 11.36 4.08
N ASN A 203 -1.23 11.95 3.12
CA ASN A 203 -2.03 11.24 2.13
C ASN A 203 -1.28 11.18 0.80
N LEU A 204 -0.93 9.97 0.35
CA LEU A 204 -0.23 9.73 -0.89
C LEU A 204 -1.26 9.54 -2.02
N TYR A 205 -1.45 10.59 -2.83
CA TYR A 205 -2.46 10.60 -3.86
C TYR A 205 -1.86 10.43 -5.26
N VAL A 206 -2.12 9.30 -5.92
CA VAL A 206 -1.78 9.16 -7.35
C VAL A 206 -2.77 9.97 -8.18
N VAL A 207 -2.28 10.99 -8.89
CA VAL A 207 -3.11 11.80 -9.79
C VAL A 207 -3.69 10.89 -10.88
N ASN A 208 -5.01 10.71 -10.87
CA ASN A 208 -5.73 10.02 -11.92
C ASN A 208 -6.83 10.94 -12.47
N PRO A 209 -6.63 11.51 -13.67
CA PRO A 209 -7.60 12.43 -14.30
C PRO A 209 -9.01 11.85 -14.45
N LYS A 210 -9.14 10.52 -14.48
CA LYS A 210 -10.43 9.81 -14.66
C LYS A 210 -11.12 9.43 -13.34
N PHE A 211 -10.44 9.48 -12.20
CA PHE A 211 -10.95 8.92 -10.93
C PHE A 211 -11.13 9.97 -9.82
N ARG A 212 -10.42 11.10 -9.88
CA ARG A 212 -10.63 12.23 -8.97
C ARG A 212 -10.09 13.52 -9.60
N ALA A 213 -11.00 14.40 -9.99
CA ALA A 213 -10.74 15.83 -10.14
C ALA A 213 -11.44 16.53 -8.96
N GLY A 214 -10.73 16.73 -7.85
CA GLY A 214 -11.23 17.45 -6.66
C GLY A 214 -11.77 16.56 -5.51
N ILE A 215 -12.78 17.08 -4.79
CA ILE A 215 -13.25 16.63 -3.46
C ILE A 215 -14.13 15.35 -3.50
N LYS A 216 -14.63 14.94 -4.68
CA LYS A 216 -15.51 13.76 -4.79
C LYS A 216 -14.71 12.46 -4.94
N GLY A 217 -14.65 11.67 -3.86
CA GLY A 217 -14.25 10.25 -3.92
C GLY A 217 -15.15 9.40 -3.02
N ARG A 218 -15.32 8.12 -3.39
CA ARG A 218 -16.13 7.14 -2.62
C ARG A 218 -15.55 6.79 -1.24
N LYS A 219 -14.30 7.16 -0.96
CA LYS A 219 -13.63 6.85 0.31
C LYS A 219 -13.80 8.02 1.27
N GLU A 220 -14.29 7.71 2.47
CA GLU A 220 -14.24 8.57 3.65
C GLU A 220 -12.80 9.09 3.84
N ARG A 221 -12.67 10.38 4.12
CA ARG A 221 -11.36 11.03 4.23
C ARG A 221 -10.89 10.97 5.69
N PRO A 222 -9.57 10.87 5.95
CA PRO A 222 -9.04 10.87 7.31
C PRO A 222 -9.45 12.14 8.09
N GLU A 223 -9.60 13.28 7.40
CA GLU A 223 -10.11 14.54 7.94
C GLU A 223 -11.49 14.35 8.59
N ASP A 224 -12.40 13.64 7.91
CA ASP A 224 -13.76 13.44 8.39
C ASP A 224 -13.76 12.47 9.61
N LEU A 225 -12.87 11.49 9.62
CA LEU A 225 -12.73 10.51 10.72
C LEU A 225 -12.15 11.10 12.00
N LEU A 226 -11.21 12.04 11.83
CA LEU A 226 -10.37 12.56 12.92
C LEU A 226 -10.72 14.01 13.29
N ALA A 227 -11.72 14.63 12.66
CA ALA A 227 -12.18 15.99 12.95
C ALA A 227 -12.54 16.23 14.43
N ALA A 228 -13.02 15.20 15.13
CA ALA A 228 -13.41 15.27 16.54
C ALA A 228 -12.31 14.81 17.51
N ALA A 229 -11.05 14.73 17.06
CA ALA A 229 -9.94 14.37 17.94
C ALA A 229 -9.73 15.47 19.01
N PRO A 230 -9.43 15.09 20.28
CA PRO A 230 -9.20 16.07 21.35
C PRO A 230 -8.07 17.06 21.04
N GLU A 231 -7.03 16.57 20.37
CA GLU A 231 -5.97 17.38 19.79
C GLU A 231 -6.13 17.35 18.26
N PRO A 232 -6.04 18.50 17.56
CA PRO A 232 -6.22 18.53 16.12
C PRO A 232 -5.10 17.76 15.40
N PHE A 233 -5.43 17.23 14.22
CA PHE A 233 -4.47 16.70 13.25
C PHE A 233 -4.26 17.72 12.13
N CYS A 234 -3.05 17.74 11.57
CA CYS A 234 -2.75 18.41 10.31
C CYS A 234 -2.82 17.39 9.17
N PHE A 235 -3.18 17.82 7.96
CA PHE A 235 -3.37 16.93 6.81
C PHE A 235 -2.65 17.48 5.60
N GLU A 236 -1.67 16.73 5.12
CA GLU A 236 -0.90 17.04 3.94
C GLU A 236 -1.18 16.01 2.84
N THR A 237 -1.37 16.48 1.61
CA THR A 237 -1.58 15.61 0.46
C THR A 237 -0.42 15.69 -0.48
N PHE A 238 0.28 14.57 -0.65
CA PHE A 238 1.37 14.45 -1.59
C PHE A 238 0.89 13.81 -2.89
N SER A 239 0.93 14.58 -3.98
CA SER A 239 0.49 14.10 -5.29
C SER A 239 1.60 13.34 -5.99
N LEU A 240 1.37 12.05 -6.24
CA LEU A 240 2.25 11.19 -7.00
C LEU A 240 1.90 11.21 -8.50
N PRO A 241 2.89 11.15 -9.41
CA PRO A 241 2.65 11.21 -10.85
C PRO A 241 1.77 10.05 -11.36
N ALA A 242 1.00 10.25 -12.42
CA ALA A 242 0.33 9.12 -13.06
C ALA A 242 1.35 8.17 -13.70
N ALA A 243 1.04 6.87 -13.79
CA ALA A 243 1.87 5.95 -14.55
C ALA A 243 1.73 6.23 -16.06
N ASP A 244 2.83 6.54 -16.74
CA ASP A 244 2.83 6.89 -18.17
C ASP A 244 3.42 5.78 -19.08
N LYS A 245 4.20 4.85 -18.50
CA LYS A 245 4.84 3.72 -19.21
C LYS A 245 4.43 2.39 -18.61
N PHE A 246 4.03 1.46 -19.47
CA PHE A 246 3.69 0.09 -19.10
C PHE A 246 4.92 -0.66 -18.55
N GLY A 247 4.70 -1.49 -17.53
CA GLY A 247 5.72 -2.36 -16.95
C GLY A 247 6.83 -1.65 -16.18
N ARG A 248 6.68 -0.35 -15.90
CA ARG A 248 7.66 0.45 -15.13
C ARG A 248 7.01 1.07 -13.90
N VAL A 249 7.78 1.11 -12.82
CA VAL A 249 7.42 1.86 -11.61
C VAL A 249 7.72 3.33 -11.86
N HIS A 250 6.76 4.19 -11.53
CA HIS A 250 6.87 5.65 -11.72
C HIS A 250 7.16 6.31 -10.39
N LEU A 251 8.44 6.43 -10.07
CA LEU A 251 8.90 7.11 -8.86
C LEU A 251 8.66 8.63 -8.99
N PRO A 252 8.25 9.32 -7.91
CA PRO A 252 8.22 10.78 -7.86
C PRO A 252 9.56 11.41 -8.23
N SER A 253 9.52 12.60 -8.84
CA SER A 253 10.73 13.36 -9.12
C SER A 253 11.36 13.88 -7.83
N ARG A 254 12.63 14.27 -7.92
CA ARG A 254 13.36 14.84 -6.79
C ARG A 254 12.71 16.13 -6.29
N GLU A 255 12.28 16.98 -7.20
CA GLU A 255 11.62 18.26 -6.89
C GLU A 255 10.30 18.03 -6.13
N ALA A 256 9.55 16.99 -6.50
CA ALA A 256 8.34 16.62 -5.77
C ALA A 256 8.67 16.19 -4.34
N ILE A 257 9.70 15.37 -4.16
CA ILE A 257 10.17 14.95 -2.83
C ILE A 257 10.65 16.16 -2.01
N GLU A 258 11.44 17.05 -2.59
CA GLU A 258 11.96 18.25 -1.92
C GLU A 258 10.82 19.16 -1.46
N GLY A 259 9.81 19.41 -2.31
CA GLY A 259 8.63 20.18 -1.90
C GLY A 259 7.82 19.52 -0.77
N ALA A 260 7.77 18.19 -0.71
CA ALA A 260 7.15 17.47 0.41
C ALA A 260 7.95 17.60 1.70
N VAL A 261 9.28 17.59 1.61
CA VAL A 261 10.16 17.79 2.76
C VAL A 261 10.01 19.19 3.32
N GLU A 262 9.99 20.22 2.46
CA GLU A 262 9.78 21.61 2.87
C GLU A 262 8.43 21.76 3.59
N ALA A 263 7.34 21.29 2.98
CA ALA A 263 6.00 21.37 3.57
C ALA A 263 5.91 20.68 4.94
N LEU A 264 6.60 19.55 5.13
CA LEU A 264 6.61 18.82 6.41
C LEU A 264 7.52 19.44 7.46
N SER A 265 8.63 20.06 7.04
CA SER A 265 9.61 20.67 7.95
C SER A 265 9.06 21.96 8.57
N ASP A 266 8.17 22.67 7.87
CA ASP A 266 7.51 23.87 8.40
C ASP A 266 6.46 23.56 9.48
N ILE A 267 6.06 22.29 9.63
CA ILE A 267 5.02 21.84 10.57
C ILE A 267 5.61 21.18 11.83
N GLY A 268 6.84 20.65 11.74
CA GLY A 268 7.53 19.93 12.83
C GLY A 268 8.35 20.83 13.74
#